data_AF-A0A9P8TEZ4-F1
#
_entry.id   AF-A0A9P8TEZ4-F1
#
_cell.length_a   1.000
_cell.length_b   1.000
_cell.length_c   1.000
_cell.angle_alpha   90.00
_cell.angle_beta   90.00
_cell.angle_gamma   90.00
#
_symmetry.space_group_name_H-M   'P 1'
#
loop_
_entity.id
_entity.type
_entity.pdbx_description
1 polymer ?
#
loop_
_entity_poly.entity_id
_entity_poly.type
_entity_poly.pdbx_seq_one_letter_code
_entity_poly.pdbx_strand_id
1 'polypeptide(L)'
;MDTTSISYHGNGKSSMIDNSSHVAPQEDPKCPFGCCDTTSLNDFIWRKGFFEGTCSDITIKAFDEEYKLHKLILFRSGYFRRLFEGMWGEIADSTHELKFDHDPDISKDAFEMAMARLYGGPYPTEKNNHILSMIAIGQYLDIPDIVCTCTNIVINSLNMENIGRFSKFAANRNYGKASERILENTRGYLCSDGWQSGIEKWDGIPCSVIASVVGMDSFFVPNEWERILFCIKLIERRQKDIIVGESETNDEDDDDIDLIIESLNTKVHYCHLKPEQLQKLEKRIYKNNEPLIDPSVLRDALWLSIKLHEKVATIDKRSCHLGITTTSETPANNIDTWFVPTKDGTLYGTPEYLSKIISEHHNINEDQPNGKSTEIGYHVSTIPPFRFSVAFSNVSDLEPEKRVYAKTLSYAGSYWNLYIQKIKHKKGYQIGVYVHRASSIQPSKNGIINRDIFERSTNDDSSSNINGLNGDTFNISSQSSKSDISGYPRLNYAGESRPKKVRKERFPELNASHITKSGNRDLSFEIQKAEEEINTKLRLDEYIETSDDDKEFEDSEEKQSFLAYEDSRLKTSLYYVLYTPSRKSKNALTCFISTPDLFNKSQSWGWKSNSMCSFNANGTLASGQDEILKFMIVLGST
;
A
#
# COMPACT_ATOMS: atom_id res chain seq x y z
N MET A 1 20.41 -25.55 -68.64
CA MET A 1 19.12 -26.07 -68.13
C MET A 1 19.05 -25.64 -66.70
N ASP A 2 18.21 -24.66 -66.42
CA ASP A 2 18.58 -23.57 -65.52
C ASP A 2 17.57 -23.44 -64.38
N THR A 3 18.06 -23.50 -63.15
CA THR A 3 17.31 -23.07 -61.95
C THR A 3 18.29 -22.44 -60.95
N THR A 4 18.52 -21.14 -61.06
CA THR A 4 19.36 -20.38 -60.13
C THR A 4 18.62 -20.13 -58.82
N SER A 5 18.90 -20.92 -57.79
CA SER A 5 18.36 -20.75 -56.44
C SER A 5 19.03 -19.57 -55.72
N ILE A 6 18.27 -18.50 -55.46
CA ILE A 6 18.76 -17.31 -54.74
C ILE A 6 18.69 -17.53 -53.22
N SER A 7 19.76 -17.18 -52.52
CA SER A 7 19.91 -17.37 -51.07
C SER A 7 19.17 -16.30 -50.24
N TYR A 8 18.38 -16.72 -49.27
CA TYR A 8 17.93 -15.85 -48.19
C TYR A 8 19.04 -15.65 -47.14
N HIS A 9 19.20 -14.42 -46.67
CA HIS A 9 19.96 -14.09 -45.45
C HIS A 9 19.05 -13.24 -44.55
N GLY A 10 18.56 -13.86 -43.48
CA GLY A 10 17.74 -13.18 -42.47
C GLY A 10 18.62 -12.35 -41.53
N ASN A 11 18.35 -11.06 -41.42
CA ASN A 11 19.03 -10.16 -40.49
C ASN A 11 18.00 -9.48 -39.57
N GLY A 12 17.52 -10.23 -38.58
CA GLY A 12 16.50 -9.75 -37.64
C GLY A 12 17.08 -8.76 -36.63
N LYS A 13 16.79 -7.46 -36.79
CA LYS A 13 16.97 -6.45 -35.75
C LYS A 13 15.61 -6.04 -35.20
N SER A 14 15.31 -6.46 -33.97
CA SER A 14 14.16 -5.98 -33.23
C SER A 14 14.44 -4.59 -32.68
N SER A 15 13.74 -3.57 -33.17
CA SER A 15 13.73 -2.22 -32.60
C SER A 15 12.48 -2.03 -31.74
N MET A 16 12.67 -1.77 -30.45
CA MET A 16 11.58 -1.32 -29.57
C MET A 16 11.07 0.03 -30.09
N ILE A 17 9.74 0.20 -30.16
CA ILE A 17 9.10 1.49 -30.41
C ILE A 17 8.68 2.06 -29.04
N ASP A 18 9.31 3.17 -28.68
CA ASP A 18 9.05 3.89 -27.44
C ASP A 18 7.92 4.92 -27.68
N ASN A 19 6.69 4.56 -27.32
CA ASN A 19 5.50 5.40 -27.56
C ASN A 19 5.37 6.52 -26.50
N SER A 20 6.39 7.37 -26.43
CA SER A 20 6.41 8.61 -25.64
C SER A 20 6.63 9.82 -26.55
N SER A 21 5.56 10.23 -27.23
CA SER A 21 5.57 11.43 -28.07
C SER A 21 4.38 12.33 -27.78
N HIS A 22 4.63 13.52 -27.23
CA HIS A 22 3.66 14.61 -27.23
C HIS A 22 3.34 15.01 -28.68
N VAL A 23 2.24 14.49 -29.23
CA VAL A 23 1.67 14.98 -30.46
C VAL A 23 1.01 16.33 -30.16
N ALA A 24 1.74 17.42 -30.38
CA ALA A 24 1.13 18.72 -30.61
C ALA A 24 0.12 18.57 -31.76
N PRO A 25 -1.05 19.25 -31.71
CA PRO A 25 -2.09 19.07 -32.71
C PRO A 25 -1.50 19.29 -34.11
N GLN A 26 -1.40 18.19 -34.87
CA GLN A 26 -1.02 18.23 -36.27
C GLN A 26 -2.11 19.05 -36.98
N GLU A 27 -1.74 20.07 -37.75
CA GLU A 27 -2.70 20.61 -38.70
C GLU A 27 -3.13 19.50 -39.65
N ASP A 28 -4.42 19.42 -39.96
CA ASP A 28 -4.95 18.45 -40.92
C ASP A 28 -4.09 18.46 -42.19
N PRO A 29 -3.74 17.29 -42.77
CA PRO A 29 -2.68 17.16 -43.77
C PRO A 29 -3.10 17.69 -45.15
N LYS A 30 -3.25 19.02 -45.23
CA LYS A 30 -3.74 19.80 -46.39
C LYS A 30 -3.07 19.31 -47.67
N CYS A 31 -3.90 19.03 -48.68
CA CYS A 31 -3.42 18.62 -50.00
C CYS A 31 -2.37 19.64 -50.51
N PRO A 32 -1.13 19.21 -50.86
CA PRO A 32 -0.07 20.13 -51.27
C PRO A 32 -0.35 20.86 -52.61
N PHE A 33 -1.43 20.47 -53.29
CA PHE A 33 -1.94 21.12 -54.51
C PHE A 33 -3.28 21.85 -54.30
N GLY A 34 -3.84 21.85 -53.08
CA GLY A 34 -5.10 22.50 -52.73
C GLY A 34 -6.36 21.96 -53.44
N CYS A 35 -6.27 20.82 -54.14
CA CYS A 35 -7.30 20.35 -55.06
C CYS A 35 -8.34 19.39 -54.43
N CYS A 36 -8.14 18.95 -53.19
CA CYS A 36 -9.06 18.08 -52.47
C CYS A 36 -9.04 18.35 -50.95
N ASP A 37 -10.16 18.03 -50.30
CA ASP A 37 -10.23 17.86 -48.85
C ASP A 37 -9.40 16.63 -48.44
N THR A 38 -8.79 16.71 -47.27
CA THR A 38 -7.84 15.71 -46.71
C THR A 38 -8.23 15.24 -45.31
N THR A 39 -9.42 15.62 -44.84
CA THR A 39 -10.06 15.12 -43.63
C THR A 39 -10.02 13.59 -43.61
N SER A 40 -9.55 12.97 -42.51
CA SER A 40 -9.44 11.52 -42.43
C SER A 40 -10.82 10.85 -42.36
N LEU A 41 -10.89 9.55 -42.66
CA LEU A 41 -12.15 8.80 -42.55
C LEU A 41 -12.72 8.82 -41.11
N ASN A 42 -11.85 8.83 -40.09
CA ASN A 42 -12.28 8.94 -38.70
C ASN A 42 -12.89 10.32 -38.42
N ASP A 43 -12.22 11.39 -38.84
CA ASP A 43 -12.69 12.77 -38.62
C ASP A 43 -13.97 13.06 -39.40
N PHE A 44 -14.10 12.51 -40.61
CA PHE A 44 -15.33 12.59 -41.40
C PHE A 44 -16.49 11.85 -40.73
N ILE A 45 -16.29 10.61 -40.26
CA ILE A 45 -17.32 9.83 -39.55
C ILE A 45 -17.68 10.48 -38.21
N TRP A 46 -16.70 11.02 -37.48
CA TRP A 46 -16.94 11.73 -36.22
C TRP A 46 -17.70 13.05 -36.43
N ARG A 47 -17.38 13.83 -37.47
CA ARG A 47 -18.08 15.10 -37.74
C ARG A 47 -19.45 14.91 -38.38
N LYS A 48 -19.54 14.16 -39.50
CA LYS A 48 -20.80 13.97 -40.23
C LYS A 48 -21.72 12.92 -39.61
N GLY A 49 -21.14 11.84 -39.06
CA GLY A 49 -21.91 10.77 -38.43
C GLY A 49 -22.37 11.13 -37.02
N PHE A 50 -21.45 11.46 -36.10
CA PHE A 50 -21.81 11.67 -34.69
C PHE A 50 -22.45 13.05 -34.43
N PHE A 51 -21.82 14.16 -34.84
CA PHE A 51 -22.36 15.50 -34.53
C PHE A 51 -23.51 15.94 -35.44
N GLU A 52 -23.51 15.58 -36.72
CA GLU A 52 -24.57 15.97 -37.67
C GLU A 52 -25.64 14.89 -37.88
N GLY A 53 -25.47 13.67 -37.33
CA GLY A 53 -26.45 12.58 -37.47
C GLY A 53 -26.71 12.11 -38.91
N THR A 54 -25.80 12.41 -39.84
CA THR A 54 -26.03 12.23 -41.29
C THR A 54 -26.09 10.75 -41.67
N CYS A 55 -27.23 10.31 -42.20
CA CYS A 55 -27.55 8.91 -42.51
C CYS A 55 -27.73 7.97 -41.30
N SER A 56 -28.13 8.53 -40.15
CA SER A 56 -28.53 7.77 -38.96
C SER A 56 -29.71 6.83 -39.23
N ASP A 57 -29.65 5.63 -38.65
CA ASP A 57 -30.64 4.55 -38.75
C ASP A 57 -31.20 4.10 -37.38
N ILE A 58 -30.77 4.78 -36.30
CA ILE A 58 -31.29 4.61 -34.94
C ILE A 58 -31.20 5.92 -34.12
N THR A 59 -32.20 6.17 -33.29
CA THR A 59 -32.17 7.18 -32.23
C THR A 59 -31.90 6.50 -30.89
N ILE A 60 -30.91 6.95 -30.14
CA ILE A 60 -30.73 6.56 -28.74
C ILE A 60 -31.23 7.71 -27.86
N LYS A 61 -32.09 7.42 -26.87
CA LYS A 61 -32.50 8.38 -25.84
C LYS A 61 -31.73 8.13 -24.55
N ALA A 62 -31.15 9.18 -23.97
CA ALA A 62 -30.38 9.11 -22.73
C ALA A 62 -30.21 10.52 -22.13
N PHE A 63 -30.27 10.66 -20.79
CA PHE A 63 -30.16 11.94 -20.08
C PHE A 63 -31.08 13.04 -20.65
N ASP A 64 -32.34 12.65 -20.93
CA ASP A 64 -33.39 13.47 -21.56
C ASP A 64 -33.10 14.02 -22.98
N GLU A 65 -32.02 13.58 -23.64
CA GLU A 65 -31.66 13.94 -25.02
C GLU A 65 -31.99 12.84 -26.04
N GLU A 66 -32.02 13.21 -27.32
CA GLU A 66 -32.05 12.28 -28.47
C GLU A 66 -30.78 12.33 -29.31
N TYR A 67 -30.01 11.24 -29.32
CA TYR A 67 -28.81 11.09 -30.14
C TYR A 67 -29.13 10.33 -31.43
N LYS A 68 -28.91 10.95 -32.59
CA LYS A 68 -29.13 10.33 -33.92
C LYS A 68 -27.87 9.59 -34.36
N LEU A 69 -27.90 8.26 -34.32
CA LEU A 69 -26.74 7.38 -34.38
C LEU A 69 -26.89 6.25 -35.43
N HIS A 70 -25.87 5.41 -35.55
CA HIS A 70 -25.70 4.45 -36.64
C HIS A 70 -25.47 3.04 -36.08
N LYS A 71 -26.36 2.08 -36.37
CA LYS A 71 -26.29 0.69 -35.89
C LYS A 71 -24.95 0.05 -36.22
N LEU A 72 -24.43 0.28 -37.43
CA LEU A 72 -23.12 -0.20 -37.89
C LEU A 72 -21.94 0.30 -37.02
N ILE A 73 -21.98 1.55 -36.55
CA ILE A 73 -20.92 2.12 -35.71
C ILE A 73 -21.10 1.67 -34.26
N LEU A 74 -22.34 1.62 -33.78
CA LEU A 74 -22.67 1.10 -32.45
C LEU A 74 -22.32 -0.38 -32.29
N PHE A 75 -22.34 -1.17 -33.36
CA PHE A 75 -21.92 -2.60 -33.41
C PHE A 75 -20.50 -2.88 -32.87
N ARG A 76 -19.67 -1.83 -32.74
CA ARG A 76 -18.35 -1.88 -32.12
C ARG A 76 -18.41 -2.13 -30.61
N SER A 77 -19.48 -1.67 -29.94
CA SER A 77 -19.82 -1.98 -28.55
C SER A 77 -20.42 -3.38 -28.44
N GLY A 78 -20.03 -4.14 -27.43
CA GLY A 78 -20.59 -5.46 -27.17
C GLY A 78 -22.01 -5.44 -26.60
N TYR A 79 -22.45 -4.32 -25.99
CA TYR A 79 -23.83 -4.08 -25.58
C TYR A 79 -24.72 -3.94 -26.82
N PHE A 80 -24.41 -2.98 -27.71
CA PHE A 80 -25.24 -2.73 -28.89
C PHE A 80 -25.23 -3.88 -29.88
N ARG A 81 -24.11 -4.61 -30.01
CA ARG A 81 -24.08 -5.85 -30.78
C ARG A 81 -25.11 -6.87 -30.25
N ARG A 82 -25.11 -7.14 -28.94
CA ARG A 82 -26.08 -8.06 -28.32
C ARG A 82 -27.54 -7.56 -28.43
N LEU A 83 -27.74 -6.24 -28.39
CA LEU A 83 -29.06 -5.61 -28.61
C LEU A 83 -29.59 -5.86 -30.03
N PHE A 84 -28.73 -5.79 -31.05
CA PHE A 84 -29.13 -5.95 -32.46
C PHE A 84 -29.11 -7.40 -32.96
N GLU A 85 -28.23 -8.27 -32.41
CA GLU A 85 -28.11 -9.69 -32.81
C GLU A 85 -29.05 -10.65 -32.05
N GLY A 86 -29.59 -10.23 -30.89
CA GLY A 86 -30.33 -11.13 -29.99
C GLY A 86 -31.77 -11.45 -30.41
N MET A 87 -32.52 -12.12 -29.52
CA MET A 87 -33.98 -12.33 -29.68
C MET A 87 -34.81 -11.03 -29.71
N TRP A 88 -34.16 -9.88 -29.47
CA TRP A 88 -34.70 -8.53 -29.61
C TRP A 88 -34.43 -7.91 -31.00
N GLY A 89 -33.88 -8.68 -31.94
CA GLY A 89 -33.33 -8.22 -33.23
C GLY A 89 -34.33 -7.55 -34.20
N GLU A 90 -35.63 -7.58 -33.91
CA GLU A 90 -36.63 -6.69 -34.51
C GLU A 90 -37.06 -5.59 -33.53
N ILE A 91 -36.12 -4.72 -33.15
CA ILE A 91 -36.50 -3.35 -32.77
C ILE A 91 -37.01 -2.67 -34.05
N ALA A 92 -38.30 -2.84 -34.33
CA ALA A 92 -39.00 -2.24 -35.46
C ALA A 92 -39.02 -0.70 -35.34
N ASP A 93 -39.00 -0.18 -34.12
CA ASP A 93 -38.76 1.23 -33.84
C ASP A 93 -37.31 1.64 -34.17
N SER A 94 -37.15 2.78 -34.84
CA SER A 94 -35.86 3.44 -35.02
C SER A 94 -35.39 4.17 -33.74
N THR A 95 -35.78 3.70 -32.56
CA THR A 95 -35.62 4.40 -31.27
C THR A 95 -35.39 3.40 -30.13
N HIS A 96 -34.38 3.64 -29.29
CA HIS A 96 -34.09 2.85 -28.07
C HIS A 96 -33.76 3.78 -26.90
N GLU A 97 -34.18 3.44 -25.69
CA GLU A 97 -33.98 4.27 -24.48
C GLU A 97 -32.96 3.61 -23.53
N LEU A 98 -32.03 4.41 -23.01
CA LEU A 98 -31.05 4.01 -22.00
C LEU A 98 -31.25 4.82 -20.72
N LYS A 99 -31.32 4.12 -19.59
CA LYS A 99 -31.44 4.69 -18.24
C LYS A 99 -30.26 4.27 -17.40
N PHE A 100 -29.74 5.22 -16.63
CA PHE A 100 -28.52 5.07 -15.85
C PHE A 100 -28.77 5.34 -14.35
N ASP A 101 -30.04 5.47 -13.97
CA ASP A 101 -30.57 5.91 -12.68
C ASP A 101 -30.08 5.07 -11.49
N HIS A 102 -29.60 3.85 -11.76
CA HIS A 102 -29.03 2.93 -10.77
C HIS A 102 -27.53 3.13 -10.51
N ASP A 103 -26.83 3.94 -11.32
CA ASP A 103 -25.39 4.16 -11.27
C ASP A 103 -24.99 5.65 -11.39
N PRO A 104 -24.79 6.36 -10.27
CA PRO A 104 -24.45 7.78 -10.26
C PRO A 104 -23.01 8.08 -10.69
N ASP A 105 -22.15 7.08 -10.87
CA ASP A 105 -20.84 7.30 -11.48
C ASP A 105 -20.96 7.55 -13.00
N ILE A 106 -22.06 7.11 -13.64
CA ILE A 106 -22.31 7.29 -15.08
C ILE A 106 -22.84 8.71 -15.35
N SER A 107 -22.03 9.54 -16.03
CA SER A 107 -22.40 10.92 -16.42
C SER A 107 -22.71 11.07 -17.91
N LYS A 108 -23.48 12.11 -18.26
CA LYS A 108 -23.78 12.50 -19.65
C LYS A 108 -22.51 12.75 -20.46
N ASP A 109 -21.56 13.52 -19.92
CA ASP A 109 -20.28 13.80 -20.59
C ASP A 109 -19.50 12.53 -20.91
N ALA A 110 -19.55 11.54 -20.01
CA ALA A 110 -18.87 10.26 -20.21
C ALA A 110 -19.59 9.39 -21.25
N PHE A 111 -20.92 9.38 -21.25
CA PHE A 111 -21.72 8.72 -22.28
C PHE A 111 -21.47 9.33 -23.67
N GLU A 112 -21.52 10.65 -23.80
CA GLU A 112 -21.27 11.35 -25.07
C GLU A 112 -19.84 11.12 -25.58
N MET A 113 -18.84 11.12 -24.68
CA MET A 113 -17.46 10.80 -25.02
C MET A 113 -17.29 9.33 -25.41
N ALA A 114 -18.01 8.40 -24.76
CA ALA A 114 -18.03 6.99 -25.13
C ALA A 114 -18.70 6.76 -26.50
N MET A 115 -19.78 7.48 -26.82
CA MET A 115 -20.37 7.48 -28.15
C MET A 115 -19.38 8.02 -29.18
N ALA A 116 -18.86 9.23 -28.98
CA ALA A 116 -17.88 9.86 -29.88
C ALA A 116 -16.67 8.96 -30.18
N ARG A 117 -16.18 8.24 -29.17
CA ARG A 117 -15.07 7.27 -29.28
C ARG A 117 -15.38 6.13 -30.26
N LEU A 118 -16.62 5.62 -30.32
CA LEU A 118 -17.03 4.58 -31.30
C LEU A 118 -16.95 5.10 -32.75
N TYR A 119 -17.20 6.39 -32.97
CA TYR A 119 -17.10 7.07 -34.27
C TYR A 119 -15.66 7.44 -34.68
N GLY A 120 -14.65 7.08 -33.87
CA GLY A 120 -13.25 7.42 -34.12
C GLY A 120 -12.76 8.69 -33.42
N GLY A 121 -13.59 9.30 -32.56
CA GLY A 121 -13.18 10.40 -31.69
C GLY A 121 -12.01 10.04 -30.75
N PRO A 122 -11.37 11.07 -30.16
CA PRO A 122 -10.13 10.91 -29.40
C PRO A 122 -10.29 10.02 -28.16
N TYR A 123 -9.19 9.41 -27.72
CA TYR A 123 -9.15 8.68 -26.46
C TYR A 123 -9.20 9.65 -25.27
N PRO A 124 -9.77 9.23 -24.12
CA PRO A 124 -9.66 9.96 -22.86
C PRO A 124 -8.19 10.16 -22.44
N THR A 125 -7.91 11.27 -21.77
CA THR A 125 -6.60 11.68 -21.28
C THR A 125 -6.65 12.01 -19.79
N GLU A 126 -5.48 12.20 -19.16
CA GLU A 126 -5.35 12.60 -17.75
C GLU A 126 -6.05 13.94 -17.43
N LYS A 127 -6.37 14.76 -18.45
CA LYS A 127 -7.04 16.06 -18.29
C LYS A 127 -8.58 15.96 -18.29
N ASN A 128 -9.16 14.78 -18.50
CA ASN A 128 -10.61 14.61 -18.55
C ASN A 128 -11.17 14.41 -17.13
N ASN A 129 -12.01 15.32 -16.64
CA ASN A 129 -12.55 15.29 -15.27
C ASN A 129 -13.35 14.02 -14.91
N HIS A 130 -13.78 13.25 -15.92
CA HIS A 130 -14.76 12.16 -15.84
C HIS A 130 -14.14 10.76 -16.05
N ILE A 131 -12.83 10.59 -15.86
CA ILE A 131 -12.12 9.30 -16.11
C ILE A 131 -12.77 8.09 -15.40
N LEU A 132 -13.32 8.27 -14.18
CA LEU A 132 -14.05 7.21 -13.46
C LEU A 132 -15.38 6.88 -14.13
N SER A 133 -16.16 7.91 -14.48
CA SER A 133 -17.41 7.77 -15.25
C SER A 133 -17.19 7.09 -16.61
N MET A 134 -16.03 7.33 -17.26
CA MET A 134 -15.65 6.63 -18.49
C MET A 134 -15.42 5.12 -18.27
N ILE A 135 -14.94 4.71 -17.09
CA ILE A 135 -14.84 3.28 -16.72
C ILE A 135 -16.25 2.70 -16.52
N ALA A 136 -17.11 3.38 -15.76
CA ALA A 136 -18.47 2.92 -15.48
C ALA A 136 -19.30 2.75 -16.78
N ILE A 137 -19.38 3.79 -17.61
CA ILE A 137 -20.15 3.73 -18.87
C ILE A 137 -19.47 2.84 -19.93
N GLY A 138 -18.13 2.77 -19.94
CA GLY A 138 -17.38 1.86 -20.81
C GLY A 138 -17.62 0.39 -20.45
N GLN A 139 -17.80 0.09 -19.16
CA GLN A 139 -18.13 -1.25 -18.67
C GLN A 139 -19.61 -1.60 -18.96
N TYR A 140 -20.55 -0.67 -18.72
CA TYR A 140 -21.97 -0.84 -19.06
C TYR A 140 -22.18 -1.10 -20.56
N LEU A 141 -21.57 -0.28 -21.41
CA LEU A 141 -21.69 -0.37 -22.87
C LEU A 141 -20.79 -1.45 -23.49
N ASP A 142 -19.97 -2.15 -22.72
CA ASP A 142 -19.04 -3.17 -23.19
C ASP A 142 -18.12 -2.61 -24.32
N ILE A 143 -17.31 -1.61 -23.94
CA ILE A 143 -16.33 -0.89 -24.77
C ILE A 143 -14.92 -1.02 -24.13
N PRO A 144 -14.22 -2.16 -24.33
CA PRO A 144 -13.05 -2.50 -23.53
C PRO A 144 -11.82 -1.60 -23.73
N ASP A 145 -11.69 -0.89 -24.86
CA ASP A 145 -10.57 0.03 -25.10
C ASP A 145 -10.68 1.30 -24.25
N ILE A 146 -11.90 1.82 -24.04
CA ILE A 146 -12.16 2.89 -23.06
C ILE A 146 -11.79 2.41 -21.66
N VAL A 147 -12.38 1.28 -21.22
CA VAL A 147 -12.20 0.76 -19.86
C VAL A 147 -10.73 0.53 -19.56
N CYS A 148 -9.98 -0.09 -20.47
CA CYS A 148 -8.54 -0.33 -20.30
C CYS A 148 -7.74 0.99 -20.25
N THR A 149 -8.01 1.93 -21.16
CA THR A 149 -7.31 3.22 -21.22
C THR A 149 -7.53 4.04 -19.94
N CYS A 150 -8.78 4.18 -19.50
CA CYS A 150 -9.13 4.94 -18.30
C CYS A 150 -8.60 4.26 -17.03
N THR A 151 -8.66 2.92 -16.94
CA THR A 151 -8.06 2.16 -15.83
C THR A 151 -6.56 2.40 -15.74
N ASN A 152 -5.84 2.44 -16.88
CA ASN A 152 -4.41 2.74 -16.89
C ASN A 152 -4.10 4.18 -16.45
N ILE A 153 -4.92 5.17 -16.82
CA ILE A 153 -4.80 6.56 -16.37
C ILE A 153 -5.00 6.66 -14.84
N VAL A 154 -6.01 5.99 -14.29
CA VAL A 154 -6.24 5.91 -12.83
C VAL A 154 -5.02 5.30 -12.13
N ILE A 155 -4.54 4.14 -12.61
CA ILE A 155 -3.43 3.41 -12.01
C ILE A 155 -2.11 4.21 -12.05
N ASN A 156 -1.83 4.92 -13.15
CA ASN A 156 -0.62 5.73 -13.30
C ASN A 156 -0.64 7.02 -12.46
N SER A 157 -1.83 7.56 -12.18
CA SER A 157 -2.01 8.80 -11.40
C SER A 157 -2.19 8.57 -9.89
N LEU A 158 -2.23 7.32 -9.42
CA LEU A 158 -2.38 6.95 -8.00
C LEU A 158 -1.36 7.66 -7.09
N ASN A 159 -1.88 8.30 -6.05
CA ASN A 159 -1.13 8.92 -4.95
C ASN A 159 -2.05 9.13 -3.72
N MET A 160 -1.48 9.49 -2.57
CA MET A 160 -2.22 9.65 -1.30
C MET A 160 -3.28 10.77 -1.28
N GLU A 161 -3.42 11.58 -2.32
CA GLU A 161 -4.48 12.60 -2.43
C GLU A 161 -5.70 12.12 -3.23
N ASN A 162 -5.55 11.09 -4.07
CA ASN A 162 -6.64 10.53 -4.89
C ASN A 162 -6.97 9.05 -4.62
N ILE A 163 -6.12 8.34 -3.86
CA ILE A 163 -6.26 6.90 -3.59
C ILE A 163 -7.58 6.54 -2.88
N GLY A 164 -8.08 7.38 -1.97
CA GLY A 164 -9.40 7.21 -1.35
C GLY A 164 -10.53 7.24 -2.38
N ARG A 165 -10.61 8.31 -3.19
CA ARG A 165 -11.60 8.44 -4.28
C ARG A 165 -11.56 7.26 -5.25
N PHE A 166 -10.37 6.85 -5.70
CA PHE A 166 -10.21 5.79 -6.69
C PHE A 166 -10.53 4.39 -6.11
N SER A 167 -10.16 4.12 -4.85
CA SER A 167 -10.49 2.85 -4.20
C SER A 167 -11.95 2.74 -3.79
N LYS A 168 -12.60 3.83 -3.33
CA LYS A 168 -14.04 3.86 -3.06
C LYS A 168 -14.88 3.64 -4.32
N PHE A 169 -14.55 4.33 -5.43
CA PHE A 169 -15.15 4.06 -6.74
C PHE A 169 -15.04 2.58 -7.14
N ALA A 170 -13.84 2.00 -7.00
CA ALA A 170 -13.61 0.63 -7.41
C ALA A 170 -14.33 -0.40 -6.53
N ALA A 171 -14.40 -0.18 -5.20
CA ALA A 171 -15.03 -1.09 -4.26
C ALA A 171 -16.56 -1.06 -4.33
N ASN A 172 -17.17 0.13 -4.32
CA ASN A 172 -18.62 0.29 -4.10
C ASN A 172 -19.51 -0.35 -5.19
N ARG A 173 -19.04 -0.46 -6.43
CA ARG A 173 -19.86 -0.87 -7.59
C ARG A 173 -19.27 -1.98 -8.46
N ASN A 174 -18.03 -2.40 -8.17
CA ASN A 174 -17.30 -3.47 -8.84
C ASN A 174 -17.48 -3.52 -10.37
N TYR A 175 -16.78 -2.64 -11.08
CA TYR A 175 -16.67 -2.62 -12.54
C TYR A 175 -15.78 -3.76 -13.10
N GLY A 176 -15.89 -4.95 -12.50
CA GLY A 176 -15.10 -6.15 -12.79
C GLY A 176 -13.59 -5.90 -12.78
N LYS A 177 -12.92 -6.36 -13.84
CA LYS A 177 -11.47 -6.27 -14.02
C LYS A 177 -10.89 -4.86 -13.97
N ALA A 178 -11.71 -3.81 -14.12
CA ALA A 178 -11.26 -2.43 -13.88
C ALA A 178 -11.14 -2.17 -12.36
N SER A 179 -12.17 -2.50 -11.60
CA SER A 179 -12.17 -2.41 -10.13
C SER A 179 -11.08 -3.28 -9.50
N GLU A 180 -10.97 -4.54 -9.89
CA GLU A 180 -9.92 -5.47 -9.43
C GLU A 180 -8.53 -4.84 -9.58
N ARG A 181 -8.18 -4.38 -10.80
CA ARG A 181 -6.86 -3.79 -11.09
C ARG A 181 -6.61 -2.50 -10.33
N ILE A 182 -7.61 -1.64 -10.12
CA ILE A 182 -7.47 -0.43 -9.30
C ILE A 182 -7.19 -0.83 -7.85
N LEU A 183 -7.96 -1.76 -7.29
CA LEU A 183 -7.87 -2.23 -5.91
C LEU A 183 -6.56 -2.97 -5.60
N GLU A 184 -6.02 -3.76 -6.55
CA GLU A 184 -4.67 -4.35 -6.46
C GLU A 184 -3.58 -3.27 -6.41
N ASN A 185 -3.68 -2.25 -7.28
CA ASN A 185 -2.67 -1.20 -7.39
C ASN A 185 -2.71 -0.25 -6.19
N THR A 186 -3.89 0.04 -5.66
CA THR A 186 -4.09 0.70 -4.37
C THR A 186 -3.36 -0.06 -3.25
N ARG A 187 -3.54 -1.39 -3.16
CA ARG A 187 -2.85 -2.23 -2.15
C ARG A 187 -1.32 -2.14 -2.30
N GLY A 188 -0.80 -2.17 -3.52
CA GLY A 188 0.63 -2.02 -3.80
C GLY A 188 1.22 -0.65 -3.41
N TYR A 189 0.47 0.43 -3.65
CA TYR A 189 0.86 1.77 -3.21
C TYR A 189 0.85 1.87 -1.68
N LEU A 190 -0.23 1.44 -1.02
CA LEU A 190 -0.36 1.50 0.45
C LEU A 190 0.66 0.58 1.16
N CYS A 191 1.01 -0.57 0.57
CA CYS A 191 2.12 -1.41 1.03
C CYS A 191 3.47 -0.68 1.02
N SER A 192 3.71 0.20 0.03
CA SER A 192 4.98 0.88 -0.17
C SER A 192 5.12 2.18 0.63
N ASP A 193 4.03 2.96 0.73
CA ASP A 193 4.06 4.35 1.19
C ASP A 193 2.92 4.71 2.17
N GLY A 194 2.06 3.76 2.57
CA GLY A 194 0.88 4.04 3.38
C GLY A 194 1.15 4.45 4.83
N TRP A 195 1.93 3.68 5.60
CA TRP A 195 2.22 3.95 7.02
C TRP A 195 2.90 5.32 7.24
N GLN A 196 3.91 5.61 6.42
CA GLN A 196 4.71 6.85 6.45
C GLN A 196 3.96 8.11 5.97
N SER A 197 2.66 8.01 5.63
CA SER A 197 1.89 9.12 5.06
C SER A 197 0.95 9.80 6.08
N GLY A 198 0.96 9.36 7.34
CA GLY A 198 -0.02 9.77 8.35
C GLY A 198 -1.32 8.95 8.24
N ILE A 199 -2.16 9.00 9.28
CA ILE A 199 -3.45 8.27 9.32
C ILE A 199 -4.55 9.02 8.56
N GLU A 200 -4.41 10.34 8.42
CA GLU A 200 -5.33 11.26 7.74
C GLU A 200 -5.34 11.02 6.23
N LYS A 201 -4.23 10.52 5.68
CA LYS A 201 -4.13 10.13 4.27
C LYS A 201 -4.81 8.80 3.94
N TRP A 202 -5.41 8.13 4.93
CA TRP A 202 -6.22 6.93 4.74
C TRP A 202 -7.72 7.20 4.74
N ASP A 203 -8.13 8.48 4.82
CA ASP A 203 -9.53 8.90 4.75
C ASP A 203 -10.16 8.52 3.40
N GLY A 204 -11.42 8.08 3.44
CA GLY A 204 -12.17 7.66 2.26
C GLY A 204 -11.72 6.35 1.59
N ILE A 205 -10.62 5.72 2.04
CA ILE A 205 -10.25 4.35 1.61
C ILE A 205 -11.25 3.36 2.26
N PRO A 206 -11.87 2.41 1.52
CA PRO A 206 -12.77 1.41 2.11
C PRO A 206 -12.06 0.52 3.13
N CYS A 207 -12.69 0.20 4.26
CA CYS A 207 -11.99 -0.49 5.35
C CYS A 207 -11.59 -1.93 4.98
N SER A 208 -12.36 -2.60 4.11
CA SER A 208 -11.95 -3.84 3.42
C SER A 208 -10.59 -3.77 2.70
N VAL A 209 -10.21 -2.60 2.17
CA VAL A 209 -8.87 -2.36 1.58
C VAL A 209 -7.83 -2.15 2.67
N ILE A 210 -8.18 -1.43 3.74
CA ILE A 210 -7.31 -1.19 4.89
C ILE A 210 -6.95 -2.52 5.58
N ALA A 211 -7.96 -3.29 5.98
CA ALA A 211 -7.87 -4.64 6.54
C ALA A 211 -7.13 -5.65 5.64
N SER A 212 -7.17 -5.44 4.33
CA SER A 212 -6.36 -6.22 3.39
C SER A 212 -4.88 -5.84 3.45
N VAL A 213 -4.54 -4.54 3.53
CA VAL A 213 -3.14 -4.06 3.51
C VAL A 213 -2.44 -4.24 4.85
N VAL A 214 -3.07 -3.84 5.97
CA VAL A 214 -2.36 -3.79 7.27
C VAL A 214 -1.92 -5.16 7.77
N GLY A 215 -2.58 -6.24 7.36
CA GLY A 215 -2.18 -7.63 7.64
C GLY A 215 -1.05 -8.18 6.76
N MET A 216 -0.65 -7.50 5.68
CA MET A 216 0.31 -8.07 4.72
C MET A 216 1.76 -8.06 5.23
N ASP A 217 2.49 -9.12 4.90
CA ASP A 217 3.96 -9.21 5.05
C ASP A 217 4.70 -8.12 4.28
N SER A 218 4.10 -7.66 3.18
CA SER A 218 4.63 -6.61 2.31
C SER A 218 4.26 -5.18 2.74
N PHE A 219 3.55 -4.99 3.85
CA PHE A 219 3.21 -3.65 4.35
C PHE A 219 4.44 -3.01 5.04
N PHE A 220 4.88 -1.85 4.54
CA PHE A 220 6.00 -1.11 5.10
C PHE A 220 5.63 -0.48 6.45
N VAL A 221 5.88 -1.21 7.53
CA VAL A 221 5.71 -0.78 8.92
C VAL A 221 6.91 -1.28 9.75
N PRO A 222 7.48 -0.50 10.69
CA PRO A 222 8.76 -0.84 11.30
C PRO A 222 8.81 -2.20 12.01
N ASN A 223 7.72 -2.60 12.66
CA ASN A 223 7.56 -3.88 13.38
C ASN A 223 6.07 -4.13 13.69
N GLU A 224 5.74 -5.28 14.27
CA GLU A 224 4.36 -5.64 14.63
C GLU A 224 3.72 -4.72 15.69
N TRP A 225 4.48 -4.12 16.61
CA TRP A 225 3.94 -3.16 17.59
C TRP A 225 3.46 -1.87 16.91
N GLU A 226 4.28 -1.31 16.00
CA GLU A 226 3.88 -0.17 15.17
C GLU A 226 2.72 -0.53 14.24
N ARG A 227 2.63 -1.77 13.74
CA ARG A 227 1.48 -2.27 12.97
C ARG A 227 0.19 -2.21 13.79
N ILE A 228 0.23 -2.72 15.02
CA ILE A 228 -0.92 -2.72 15.93
C ILE A 228 -1.35 -1.28 16.27
N LEU A 229 -0.41 -0.43 16.69
CA LEU A 229 -0.72 0.98 16.99
C LEU A 229 -1.29 1.74 15.78
N PHE A 230 -0.83 1.43 14.57
CA PHE A 230 -1.37 2.02 13.35
C PHE A 230 -2.81 1.57 13.06
N CYS A 231 -3.12 0.28 13.23
CA CYS A 231 -4.48 -0.24 13.08
C CYS A 231 -5.43 0.35 14.14
N ILE A 232 -4.99 0.40 15.40
CA ILE A 232 -5.75 1.00 16.50
C ILE A 232 -6.07 2.47 16.18
N LYS A 233 -5.09 3.26 15.74
CA LYS A 233 -5.32 4.67 15.35
C LYS A 233 -6.28 4.83 14.16
N LEU A 234 -6.28 3.91 13.21
CA LEU A 234 -7.24 3.93 12.09
C LEU A 234 -8.67 3.61 12.56
N ILE A 235 -8.84 2.66 13.49
CA ILE A 235 -10.12 2.34 14.12
C ILE A 235 -10.61 3.55 14.94
N GLU A 236 -9.78 4.07 15.85
CA GLU A 236 -10.06 5.26 16.67
C GLU A 236 -10.40 6.50 15.82
N ARG A 237 -9.86 6.60 14.59
CA ARG A 237 -10.18 7.66 13.63
C ARG A 237 -11.54 7.44 12.98
N ARG A 238 -11.80 6.27 12.41
CA ARG A 238 -13.09 5.99 11.73
C ARG A 238 -14.28 6.03 12.69
N GLN A 239 -14.11 5.61 13.94
CA GLN A 239 -15.13 5.81 14.98
C GLN A 239 -15.44 7.31 15.21
N LYS A 240 -14.43 8.19 15.23
CA LYS A 240 -14.65 9.64 15.36
C LYS A 240 -15.33 10.22 14.13
N ASP A 241 -14.98 9.76 12.93
CA ASP A 241 -15.63 10.21 11.70
C ASP A 241 -17.13 9.85 11.68
N ILE A 242 -17.49 8.63 12.12
CA ILE A 242 -18.89 8.19 12.28
C ILE A 242 -19.62 9.03 13.36
N ILE A 243 -19.00 9.27 14.51
CA ILE A 243 -19.62 10.05 15.61
C ILE A 243 -19.82 11.53 15.25
N VAL A 244 -18.94 12.12 14.44
CA VAL A 244 -19.03 13.52 14.00
C VAL A 244 -19.95 13.68 12.77
N GLY A 245 -20.17 12.62 12.00
CA GLY A 245 -21.12 12.59 10.88
C GLY A 245 -22.57 12.42 11.33
N GLU A 246 -23.20 13.50 11.83
CA GLU A 246 -24.62 13.49 12.23
C GLU A 246 -25.59 13.07 11.11
N SER A 247 -25.94 11.78 11.01
CA SER A 247 -27.27 11.24 10.62
C SER A 247 -27.25 9.70 10.54
N GLU A 248 -28.30 9.07 11.08
CA GLU A 248 -28.75 7.68 10.82
C GLU A 248 -27.64 6.63 10.60
N THR A 249 -27.27 5.92 11.67
CA THR A 249 -26.36 4.77 11.61
C THR A 249 -26.91 3.67 10.69
N ASN A 250 -26.31 3.53 9.51
CA ASN A 250 -26.41 2.30 8.73
C ASN A 250 -25.44 1.29 9.34
N ASP A 251 -25.89 0.05 9.57
CA ASP A 251 -25.04 -1.03 10.08
C ASP A 251 -23.80 -1.25 9.16
N GLU A 252 -23.94 -0.96 7.86
CA GLU A 252 -22.89 -1.06 6.83
C GLU A 252 -21.60 -0.26 7.13
N ASP A 253 -21.69 0.93 7.74
CA ASP A 253 -20.50 1.74 8.07
C ASP A 253 -19.76 1.20 9.32
N ASP A 254 -20.46 0.45 10.17
CA ASP A 254 -19.95 -0.08 11.43
C ASP A 254 -19.36 -1.49 11.23
N ASP A 255 -19.98 -2.31 10.37
CA ASP A 255 -19.45 -3.57 9.81
C ASP A 255 -18.09 -3.37 9.11
N ASP A 256 -17.89 -2.24 8.40
CA ASP A 256 -16.64 -1.97 7.66
C ASP A 256 -15.45 -1.79 8.63
N ILE A 257 -15.65 -1.23 9.83
CA ILE A 257 -14.58 -1.11 10.85
C ILE A 257 -14.19 -2.48 11.41
N ASP A 258 -15.16 -3.37 11.61
CA ASP A 258 -14.91 -4.68 12.21
C ASP A 258 -14.00 -5.56 11.32
N LEU A 259 -13.92 -5.30 10.00
CA LEU A 259 -12.90 -5.90 9.11
C LEU A 259 -11.45 -5.56 9.53
N ILE A 260 -11.21 -4.37 10.06
CA ILE A 260 -9.87 -3.97 10.56
C ILE A 260 -9.58 -4.68 11.89
N ILE A 261 -10.61 -4.93 12.70
CA ILE A 261 -10.51 -5.67 13.97
C ILE A 261 -10.28 -7.17 13.70
N GLU A 262 -10.97 -7.75 12.73
CA GLU A 262 -10.67 -9.10 12.21
C GLU A 262 -9.21 -9.17 11.76
N SER A 263 -8.73 -8.17 10.99
CA SER A 263 -7.33 -8.12 10.55
C SER A 263 -6.32 -7.99 11.68
N LEU A 264 -6.63 -7.30 12.79
CA LEU A 264 -5.80 -7.29 13.99
C LEU A 264 -5.72 -8.71 14.57
N ASN A 265 -6.87 -9.34 14.81
CA ASN A 265 -6.98 -10.63 15.48
C ASN A 265 -6.42 -11.81 14.65
N THR A 266 -6.45 -11.73 13.32
CA THR A 266 -6.12 -12.86 12.43
C THR A 266 -4.80 -12.73 11.66
N LYS A 267 -4.22 -11.52 11.52
CA LYS A 267 -3.08 -11.27 10.60
C LYS A 267 -1.86 -10.61 11.25
N VAL A 268 -1.79 -10.55 12.58
CA VAL A 268 -0.70 -9.92 13.36
C VAL A 268 0.09 -10.96 14.15
N HIS A 269 1.42 -10.90 14.11
CA HIS A 269 2.30 -11.91 14.70
C HIS A 269 2.68 -11.55 16.16
N TYR A 270 1.68 -11.51 17.04
CA TYR A 270 1.80 -11.05 18.43
C TYR A 270 2.86 -11.77 19.27
N CYS A 271 3.25 -13.02 18.97
CA CYS A 271 4.18 -13.80 19.81
C CYS A 271 5.62 -13.23 19.86
N HIS A 272 5.94 -12.25 19.01
CA HIS A 272 7.22 -11.55 19.00
C HIS A 272 7.22 -10.24 19.83
N LEU A 273 6.09 -9.91 20.47
CA LEU A 273 5.99 -8.81 21.43
C LEU A 273 6.47 -9.24 22.82
N LYS A 274 6.84 -8.28 23.65
CA LYS A 274 7.13 -8.52 25.07
C LYS A 274 5.83 -8.76 25.87
N PRO A 275 5.86 -9.50 26.99
CA PRO A 275 4.68 -9.70 27.85
C PRO A 275 4.00 -8.40 28.30
N GLU A 276 4.79 -7.35 28.57
CA GLU A 276 4.30 -6.05 29.02
C GLU A 276 3.59 -5.28 27.89
N GLN A 277 3.83 -5.64 26.63
CA GLN A 277 3.07 -5.15 25.48
C GLN A 277 1.75 -5.92 25.33
N LEU A 278 1.75 -7.25 25.51
CA LEU A 278 0.53 -8.06 25.50
C LEU A 278 -0.45 -7.62 26.60
N GLN A 279 0.04 -7.39 27.83
CA GLN A 279 -0.76 -6.87 28.95
C GLN A 279 -1.30 -5.44 28.74
N LYS A 280 -0.65 -4.63 27.89
CA LYS A 280 -1.19 -3.31 27.48
C LYS A 280 -2.29 -3.43 26.44
N LEU A 281 -2.27 -4.49 25.63
CA LEU A 281 -3.28 -4.79 24.61
C LEU A 281 -4.51 -5.49 25.21
N GLU A 282 -4.34 -6.38 26.19
CA GLU A 282 -5.42 -7.03 26.94
C GLU A 282 -6.38 -6.03 27.62
N LYS A 283 -5.89 -4.83 27.92
CA LYS A 283 -6.67 -3.72 28.49
C LYS A 283 -7.40 -2.84 27.46
N ARG A 284 -7.21 -3.07 26.15
CA ARG A 284 -7.90 -2.29 25.11
C ARG A 284 -9.28 -2.90 24.83
N ILE A 285 -10.32 -2.13 25.14
CA ILE A 285 -11.71 -2.44 24.81
C ILE A 285 -12.17 -1.71 23.54
N TYR A 286 -13.28 -2.18 22.99
CA TYR A 286 -14.02 -1.64 21.86
C TYR A 286 -15.49 -1.36 22.27
N LYS A 287 -16.42 -1.35 21.32
CA LYS A 287 -17.88 -1.24 21.56
C LYS A 287 -18.33 -2.19 22.69
N ASN A 288 -19.33 -1.78 23.46
CA ASN A 288 -19.97 -2.61 24.51
C ASN A 288 -19.03 -3.18 25.60
N ASN A 289 -17.83 -2.62 25.76
CA ASN A 289 -16.73 -3.14 26.58
C ASN A 289 -16.16 -4.51 26.12
N GLU A 290 -16.39 -4.90 24.86
CA GLU A 290 -15.78 -6.09 24.28
C GLU A 290 -14.28 -5.86 24.06
N PRO A 291 -13.42 -6.90 24.15
CA PRO A 291 -11.98 -6.74 23.99
C PRO A 291 -11.62 -6.49 22.51
N LEU A 292 -10.82 -5.45 22.25
CA LEU A 292 -10.41 -5.07 20.88
C LEU A 292 -9.54 -6.15 20.21
N ILE A 293 -8.83 -6.93 21.02
CA ILE A 293 -8.08 -8.11 20.60
C ILE A 293 -8.52 -9.25 21.51
N ASP A 294 -8.96 -10.37 20.92
CA ASP A 294 -9.48 -11.50 21.67
C ASP A 294 -8.40 -12.02 22.65
N PRO A 295 -8.72 -12.17 23.95
CA PRO A 295 -7.78 -12.67 24.94
C PRO A 295 -7.19 -14.06 24.63
N SER A 296 -7.81 -14.87 23.75
CA SER A 296 -7.22 -16.10 23.22
C SER A 296 -6.00 -15.81 22.35
N VAL A 297 -6.09 -14.89 21.39
CA VAL A 297 -4.98 -14.47 20.51
C VAL A 297 -3.78 -14.01 21.34
N LEU A 298 -4.00 -13.24 22.41
CA LEU A 298 -2.94 -12.77 23.30
C LEU A 298 -2.32 -13.89 24.16
N ARG A 299 -3.12 -14.87 24.62
CA ARG A 299 -2.62 -16.05 25.36
C ARG A 299 -1.84 -17.00 24.46
N ASP A 300 -2.35 -17.28 23.26
CA ASP A 300 -1.71 -18.15 22.28
C ASP A 300 -0.42 -17.53 21.76
N ALA A 301 -0.38 -16.21 21.58
CA ALA A 301 0.84 -15.46 21.32
C ALA A 301 1.90 -15.64 22.41
N LEU A 302 1.52 -15.51 23.69
CA LEU A 302 2.44 -15.76 24.81
C LEU A 302 2.92 -17.22 24.83
N TRP A 303 2.02 -18.18 24.58
CA TRP A 303 2.36 -19.61 24.52
C TRP A 303 3.32 -19.92 23.37
N LEU A 304 3.10 -19.39 22.17
CA LEU A 304 4.01 -19.51 21.02
C LEU A 304 5.38 -18.89 21.31
N SER A 305 5.43 -17.77 22.04
CA SER A 305 6.67 -17.13 22.47
C SER A 305 7.48 -18.01 23.43
N ILE A 306 6.81 -18.60 24.43
CA ILE A 306 7.39 -19.56 25.39
C ILE A 306 7.85 -20.83 24.68
N LYS A 307 7.05 -21.38 23.77
CA LYS A 307 7.38 -22.56 22.93
C LYS A 307 8.63 -22.31 22.07
N LEU A 308 8.78 -21.12 21.49
CA LEU A 308 10.00 -20.74 20.74
C LEU A 308 11.22 -20.61 21.67
N HIS A 309 11.06 -19.99 22.84
CA HIS A 309 12.10 -19.88 23.87
C HIS A 309 12.57 -21.27 24.33
N GLU A 310 11.65 -22.16 24.72
CA GLU A 310 11.95 -23.54 25.12
C GLU A 310 12.76 -24.27 24.02
N LYS A 311 12.32 -24.19 22.76
CA LYS A 311 12.98 -24.82 21.62
C LYS A 311 14.40 -24.29 21.37
N VAL A 312 14.68 -23.01 21.59
CA VAL A 312 16.03 -22.44 21.44
C VAL A 312 16.91 -22.72 22.67
N ALA A 313 16.35 -22.74 23.88
CA ALA A 313 17.10 -22.92 25.12
C ALA A 313 17.48 -24.38 25.40
N THR A 314 16.65 -25.35 25.00
CA THR A 314 16.85 -26.78 25.32
C THR A 314 17.67 -27.56 24.27
N ILE A 315 17.84 -27.01 23.07
CA ILE A 315 18.41 -27.74 21.93
C ILE A 315 19.95 -27.81 21.96
N ASP A 316 20.51 -28.92 21.43
CA ASP A 316 21.96 -29.09 21.35
C ASP A 316 22.63 -28.01 20.49
N LYS A 317 23.79 -27.54 20.95
CA LYS A 317 24.54 -26.41 20.36
C LYS A 317 25.12 -26.69 18.97
N ARG A 318 25.12 -27.95 18.53
CA ARG A 318 25.51 -28.39 17.19
C ARG A 318 24.30 -28.60 16.27
N SER A 319 23.07 -28.63 16.80
CA SER A 319 21.87 -28.61 15.96
C SER A 319 21.83 -27.32 15.16
N CYS A 320 21.42 -27.42 13.90
CA CYS A 320 21.16 -26.29 13.04
C CYS A 320 19.67 -25.92 13.00
N HIS A 321 18.79 -26.92 13.10
CA HIS A 321 17.34 -26.76 12.98
C HIS A 321 16.67 -26.73 14.35
N LEU A 322 15.54 -26.03 14.50
CA LEU A 322 14.72 -26.05 15.72
C LEU A 322 13.69 -27.19 15.74
N GLY A 323 13.38 -27.76 14.57
CA GLY A 323 12.33 -28.79 14.45
C GLY A 323 10.95 -28.21 14.74
N ILE A 324 10.69 -27.02 14.17
CA ILE A 324 9.37 -26.35 14.20
C ILE A 324 8.70 -26.34 12.82
N THR A 325 9.43 -26.67 11.76
CA THR A 325 8.94 -26.92 10.40
C THR A 325 8.50 -28.38 10.22
N THR A 326 7.41 -28.57 9.48
CA THR A 326 6.81 -29.87 9.12
C THR A 326 6.33 -29.82 7.67
N THR A 327 6.00 -30.97 7.07
CA THR A 327 5.30 -31.05 5.78
C THR A 327 3.81 -31.21 6.02
N SER A 328 3.00 -30.48 5.26
CA SER A 328 1.52 -30.48 5.31
C SER A 328 0.95 -30.78 3.92
N GLU A 329 -0.16 -31.52 3.85
CA GLU A 329 -0.90 -31.77 2.60
C GLU A 329 -1.59 -30.48 2.08
N THR A 330 -1.94 -29.56 2.98
CA THR A 330 -2.56 -28.27 2.66
C THR A 330 -1.58 -27.10 2.77
N PRO A 331 -1.81 -25.98 2.05
CA PRO A 331 -1.09 -24.73 2.30
C PRO A 331 -1.18 -24.27 3.75
N ALA A 332 -0.23 -23.41 4.15
CA ALA A 332 -0.28 -22.67 5.41
C ALA A 332 -1.56 -21.81 5.50
N ASN A 333 -2.29 -21.90 6.61
CA ASN A 333 -3.50 -21.10 6.85
C ASN A 333 -3.20 -19.73 7.51
N ASN A 334 -1.98 -19.54 8.02
CA ASN A 334 -1.50 -18.39 8.80
C ASN A 334 -2.17 -18.18 10.17
N ILE A 335 -2.90 -19.19 10.67
CA ILE A 335 -3.56 -19.24 11.99
C ILE A 335 -2.75 -20.13 12.94
N ASP A 336 -2.48 -21.38 12.54
CA ASP A 336 -1.65 -22.35 13.29
C ASP A 336 -0.37 -22.76 12.55
N THR A 337 -0.32 -22.47 11.24
CA THR A 337 0.72 -22.90 10.31
C THR A 337 1.11 -21.76 9.38
N TRP A 338 2.41 -21.47 9.28
CA TRP A 338 2.95 -20.39 8.45
C TRP A 338 3.89 -20.92 7.38
N PHE A 339 3.87 -20.25 6.22
CA PHE A 339 4.57 -20.70 5.02
C PHE A 339 6.11 -20.68 5.17
N VAL A 340 6.76 -21.79 4.79
CA VAL A 340 8.23 -21.93 4.69
C VAL A 340 8.63 -22.10 3.21
N PRO A 341 9.47 -21.22 2.62
CA PRO A 341 9.82 -21.32 1.21
C PRO A 341 10.70 -22.53 0.87
N THR A 342 10.39 -23.16 -0.27
CA THR A 342 11.03 -24.40 -0.74
C THR A 342 12.03 -24.19 -1.87
N LYS A 343 12.13 -22.98 -2.43
CA LYS A 343 12.95 -22.63 -3.61
C LYS A 343 13.46 -21.18 -3.45
N ASP A 344 14.62 -20.86 -4.00
CA ASP A 344 15.07 -19.46 -4.06
C ASP A 344 14.36 -18.71 -5.19
N GLY A 345 13.99 -17.45 -4.97
CA GLY A 345 13.14 -16.70 -5.88
C GLY A 345 13.49 -15.22 -6.04
N THR A 346 13.14 -14.66 -7.20
CA THR A 346 13.04 -13.21 -7.43
C THR A 346 11.82 -12.94 -8.28
N LEU A 347 10.80 -12.33 -7.68
CA LEU A 347 9.48 -12.10 -8.27
C LEU A 347 9.18 -10.59 -8.38
N TYR A 348 8.21 -10.25 -9.21
CA TYR A 348 7.78 -8.87 -9.46
C TYR A 348 6.28 -8.79 -9.70
N GLY A 349 5.58 -7.86 -9.06
CA GLY A 349 4.15 -7.61 -9.29
C GLY A 349 3.46 -6.83 -8.18
N THR A 350 2.13 -6.82 -8.19
CA THR A 350 1.31 -6.33 -7.07
C THR A 350 1.45 -7.28 -5.85
N PRO A 351 1.20 -6.82 -4.61
CA PRO A 351 1.30 -7.68 -3.42
C PRO A 351 0.46 -8.97 -3.52
N GLU A 352 -0.73 -8.87 -4.11
CA GLU A 352 -1.67 -9.97 -4.29
C GLU A 352 -1.18 -10.99 -5.33
N TYR A 353 -0.68 -10.52 -6.48
CA TYR A 353 0.00 -11.37 -7.47
C TYR A 353 1.21 -12.10 -6.87
N LEU A 354 2.01 -11.40 -6.04
CA LEU A 354 3.16 -12.01 -5.38
C LEU A 354 2.73 -13.12 -4.41
N SER A 355 1.73 -12.87 -3.55
CA SER A 355 1.17 -13.88 -2.63
C SER A 355 0.69 -15.14 -3.37
N LYS A 356 -0.05 -14.94 -4.47
CA LYS A 356 -0.52 -16.04 -5.33
C LYS A 356 0.63 -16.82 -5.96
N ILE A 357 1.59 -16.15 -6.61
CA ILE A 357 2.72 -16.83 -7.26
C ILE A 357 3.58 -17.60 -6.25
N ILE A 358 3.77 -17.07 -5.04
CA ILE A 358 4.48 -17.75 -3.95
C ILE A 358 3.78 -19.06 -3.58
N SER A 359 2.48 -19.03 -3.28
CA SER A 359 1.73 -20.25 -2.90
C SER A 359 1.66 -21.29 -4.03
N GLU A 360 1.57 -20.86 -5.28
CA GLU A 360 1.61 -21.75 -6.46
C GLU A 360 3.00 -22.39 -6.67
N HIS A 361 4.09 -21.62 -6.59
CA HIS A 361 5.42 -22.09 -6.99
C HIS A 361 6.15 -22.89 -5.91
N HIS A 362 5.76 -22.78 -4.65
CA HIS A 362 6.44 -23.45 -3.53
C HIS A 362 5.81 -24.76 -3.07
N ASN A 363 4.73 -25.21 -3.72
CA ASN A 363 4.26 -26.58 -3.60
C ASN A 363 5.39 -27.58 -3.98
N ILE A 364 5.56 -28.60 -3.13
CA ILE A 364 6.49 -29.71 -3.31
C ILE A 364 5.81 -30.72 -4.22
N ASN A 365 6.49 -31.08 -5.30
CA ASN A 365 6.07 -32.16 -6.19
C ASN A 365 7.31 -33.02 -6.44
N GLU A 366 7.60 -33.96 -5.53
CA GLU A 366 8.69 -34.92 -5.73
C GLU A 366 8.18 -36.18 -6.43
N ASP A 367 8.68 -36.41 -7.64
CA ASP A 367 8.50 -37.67 -8.35
C ASP A 367 9.29 -38.77 -7.64
N GLN A 368 8.62 -39.64 -6.88
CA GLN A 368 9.29 -40.78 -6.26
C GLN A 368 9.96 -41.67 -7.32
N PRO A 369 11.22 -42.12 -7.11
CA PRO A 369 12.00 -42.85 -8.12
C PRO A 369 11.42 -44.22 -8.51
N ASN A 370 10.36 -44.67 -7.83
CA ASN A 370 9.64 -45.91 -8.08
C ASN A 370 8.35 -45.72 -8.92
N GLY A 371 8.06 -44.50 -9.41
CA GLY A 371 6.94 -44.24 -10.32
C GLY A 371 5.54 -44.44 -9.71
N LYS A 372 5.40 -44.24 -8.40
CA LYS A 372 4.12 -44.29 -7.67
C LYS A 372 3.96 -43.02 -6.85
N SER A 373 2.85 -42.31 -7.11
CA SER A 373 2.35 -41.13 -6.37
C SER A 373 3.39 -40.07 -6.01
N THR A 374 3.32 -38.93 -6.70
CA THR A 374 3.94 -37.67 -6.24
C THR A 374 3.43 -37.35 -4.83
N GLU A 375 4.33 -37.18 -3.86
CA GLU A 375 3.95 -36.60 -2.57
C GLU A 375 3.82 -35.08 -2.77
N ILE A 376 2.55 -34.62 -2.79
CA ILE A 376 2.20 -33.21 -2.91
C ILE A 376 2.14 -32.62 -1.50
N GLY A 377 2.85 -31.51 -1.26
CA GLY A 377 2.84 -30.91 0.07
C GLY A 377 3.55 -29.57 0.19
N TYR A 378 3.42 -28.99 1.38
CA TYR A 378 3.92 -27.66 1.71
C TYR A 378 4.78 -27.75 2.97
N HIS A 379 5.93 -27.09 2.99
CA HIS A 379 6.66 -26.88 4.25
C HIS A 379 6.00 -25.75 5.04
N VAL A 380 5.65 -26.04 6.29
CA VAL A 380 4.96 -25.11 7.20
C VAL A 380 5.61 -25.11 8.58
N SER A 381 5.72 -23.93 9.18
CA SER A 381 6.19 -23.71 10.55
C SER A 381 5.00 -23.66 11.51
N THR A 382 5.18 -24.18 12.72
CA THR A 382 4.20 -24.05 13.84
C THR A 382 4.51 -22.88 14.79
N ILE A 383 5.26 -21.90 14.30
CA ILE A 383 5.58 -20.60 14.92
C ILE A 383 5.56 -19.55 13.79
N PRO A 384 4.92 -18.38 13.95
CA PRO A 384 4.90 -17.36 12.91
C PRO A 384 6.31 -16.78 12.66
N PRO A 385 6.59 -16.30 11.44
CA PRO A 385 7.84 -15.62 11.15
C PRO A 385 7.86 -14.20 11.74
N PHE A 386 9.04 -13.75 12.13
CA PHE A 386 9.28 -12.41 12.63
C PHE A 386 9.26 -11.39 11.50
N ARG A 387 8.42 -10.36 11.64
CA ARG A 387 8.20 -9.32 10.62
C ARG A 387 8.66 -7.95 11.10
N PHE A 388 9.41 -7.27 10.25
CA PHE A 388 9.86 -5.89 10.46
C PHE A 388 10.18 -5.22 9.12
N SER A 389 10.28 -3.89 9.11
CA SER A 389 10.76 -3.15 7.93
C SER A 389 12.00 -2.34 8.25
N VAL A 390 12.86 -2.09 7.27
CA VAL A 390 13.95 -1.11 7.38
C VAL A 390 13.96 -0.16 6.18
N ALA A 391 14.38 1.08 6.39
CA ALA A 391 14.68 2.03 5.33
C ALA A 391 16.13 2.51 5.42
N PHE A 392 16.73 2.81 4.28
CA PHE A 392 18.05 3.42 4.17
C PHE A 392 17.93 4.71 3.36
N SER A 393 18.37 5.83 3.94
CA SER A 393 18.51 7.11 3.23
C SER A 393 19.88 7.23 2.54
N ASN A 394 20.05 8.28 1.73
CA ASN A 394 21.32 8.68 1.10
C ASN A 394 22.01 7.55 0.29
N VAL A 395 21.21 6.70 -0.37
CA VAL A 395 21.70 5.52 -1.12
C VAL A 395 22.56 5.92 -2.33
N SER A 396 22.40 7.14 -2.83
CA SER A 396 23.31 7.82 -3.75
C SER A 396 24.76 7.81 -3.26
N ASP A 397 24.98 8.19 -2.01
CA ASP A 397 26.28 8.59 -1.46
C ASP A 397 27.07 7.43 -0.85
N LEU A 398 26.51 6.22 -0.90
CA LEU A 398 27.19 5.01 -0.46
C LEU A 398 28.53 4.85 -1.20
N GLU A 399 29.61 4.82 -0.42
CA GLU A 399 30.94 4.48 -0.92
C GLU A 399 30.96 3.02 -1.42
N PRO A 400 31.56 2.72 -2.58
CA PRO A 400 31.64 1.35 -3.07
C PRO A 400 32.29 0.40 -2.05
N GLU A 401 31.73 -0.80 -1.94
CA GLU A 401 32.13 -1.90 -1.05
C GLU A 401 31.95 -1.62 0.46
N LYS A 402 31.55 -0.40 0.87
CA LYS A 402 31.14 -0.08 2.24
C LYS A 402 29.78 -0.68 2.57
N ARG A 403 29.65 -1.27 3.76
CA ARG A 403 28.39 -1.80 4.30
C ARG A 403 27.73 -0.74 5.19
N VAL A 404 26.43 -0.53 5.01
CA VAL A 404 25.59 0.27 5.92
C VAL A 404 24.54 -0.63 6.52
N TYR A 405 24.57 -0.78 7.84
CA TYR A 405 23.69 -1.65 8.63
C TYR A 405 22.50 -0.86 9.18
N ALA A 406 21.31 -1.45 9.16
CA ALA A 406 20.15 -0.97 9.90
C ALA A 406 20.21 -1.44 11.38
N LYS A 407 19.25 -1.00 12.20
CA LYS A 407 19.11 -1.40 13.61
C LYS A 407 19.16 -2.93 13.78
N THR A 408 19.94 -3.40 14.76
CA THR A 408 19.96 -4.80 15.20
C THR A 408 18.73 -5.12 16.03
N LEU A 409 18.06 -6.23 15.70
CA LEU A 409 16.88 -6.77 16.37
C LEU A 409 17.20 -8.15 16.96
N SER A 410 16.42 -8.60 17.95
CA SER A 410 16.51 -9.96 18.50
C SER A 410 15.39 -10.83 17.94
N TYR A 411 15.71 -12.03 17.48
CA TYR A 411 14.74 -13.04 17.07
C TYR A 411 15.29 -14.45 17.26
N ALA A 412 14.47 -15.33 17.86
CA ALA A 412 14.84 -16.71 18.22
C ALA A 412 16.18 -16.81 18.96
N GLY A 413 16.43 -15.89 19.91
CA GLY A 413 17.66 -15.79 20.71
C GLY A 413 18.91 -15.33 19.95
N SER A 414 18.81 -15.12 18.63
CA SER A 414 19.88 -14.61 17.79
C SER A 414 19.68 -13.12 17.48
N TYR A 415 20.79 -12.41 17.29
CA TYR A 415 20.78 -11.01 16.87
C TYR A 415 20.86 -10.90 15.36
N TRP A 416 19.97 -10.11 14.76
CA TRP A 416 19.82 -9.98 13.32
C TRP A 416 19.84 -8.50 12.91
N ASN A 417 20.52 -8.17 11.82
CA ASN A 417 20.34 -6.90 11.13
C ASN A 417 20.33 -7.11 9.61
N LEU A 418 19.75 -6.13 8.91
CA LEU A 418 19.87 -6.01 7.45
C LEU A 418 20.99 -5.01 7.15
N TYR A 419 21.80 -5.26 6.11
CA TYR A 419 22.72 -4.26 5.58
C TYR A 419 22.65 -4.16 4.07
N ILE A 420 22.89 -2.95 3.55
CA ILE A 420 23.11 -2.72 2.12
C ILE A 420 24.59 -2.42 1.84
N GLN A 421 25.00 -2.74 0.61
CA GLN A 421 26.36 -2.52 0.11
C GLN A 421 26.29 -2.13 -1.37
N LYS A 422 26.96 -1.04 -1.75
CA LYS A 422 27.10 -0.63 -3.16
C LYS A 422 28.26 -1.40 -3.79
N ILE A 423 28.01 -2.20 -4.81
CA ILE A 423 28.97 -3.16 -5.37
C ILE A 423 29.27 -2.80 -6.82
N LYS A 424 30.56 -2.82 -7.20
CA LYS A 424 31.01 -2.62 -8.59
C LYS A 424 30.59 -3.83 -9.45
N HIS A 425 30.02 -3.57 -10.61
CA HIS A 425 29.55 -4.58 -11.55
C HIS A 425 30.01 -4.26 -12.99
N LYS A 426 29.99 -5.24 -13.90
CA LYS A 426 30.51 -5.13 -15.28
C LYS A 426 29.88 -4.01 -16.14
N LYS A 427 28.80 -3.37 -15.67
CA LYS A 427 28.09 -2.27 -16.35
C LYS A 427 27.82 -1.05 -15.45
N GLY A 428 28.55 -0.88 -14.34
CA GLY A 428 28.34 0.21 -13.39
C GLY A 428 28.32 -0.28 -11.94
N TYR A 429 27.27 0.07 -11.20
CA TYR A 429 27.10 -0.32 -9.80
C TYR A 429 25.76 -1.04 -9.56
N GLN A 430 25.70 -1.83 -8.49
CA GLN A 430 24.51 -2.53 -7.99
C GLN A 430 24.38 -2.34 -6.48
N ILE A 431 23.16 -2.38 -5.95
CA ILE A 431 22.97 -2.66 -4.52
C ILE A 431 22.98 -4.18 -4.31
N GLY A 432 23.70 -4.61 -3.27
CA GLY A 432 23.41 -5.85 -2.57
C GLY A 432 22.72 -5.56 -1.23
N VAL A 433 21.72 -6.37 -0.88
CA VAL A 433 21.02 -6.35 0.42
C VAL A 433 21.22 -7.69 1.10
N TYR A 434 21.49 -7.70 2.41
CA TYR A 434 21.89 -8.90 3.13
C TYR A 434 21.28 -8.97 4.54
N VAL A 435 20.74 -10.13 4.89
CA VAL A 435 20.42 -10.51 6.28
C VAL A 435 21.70 -11.02 6.94
N HIS A 436 21.98 -10.59 8.16
CA HIS A 436 23.20 -10.91 8.91
C HIS A 436 22.89 -11.34 10.34
N ARG A 437 23.43 -12.49 10.76
CA ARG A 437 23.38 -12.97 12.15
C ARG A 437 24.56 -12.35 12.90
N ALA A 438 24.31 -11.29 13.66
CA ALA A 438 25.34 -10.60 14.43
C ALA A 438 25.92 -11.47 15.56
N SER A 439 27.16 -11.21 15.96
CA SER A 439 27.85 -11.95 17.02
C SER A 439 27.42 -11.56 18.44
N SER A 440 26.90 -10.34 18.62
CA SER A 440 26.54 -9.72 19.90
C SER A 440 25.65 -8.50 19.68
N ILE A 441 25.05 -7.97 20.76
CA ILE A 441 24.50 -6.61 20.76
C ILE A 441 25.68 -5.63 20.76
N GLN A 442 26.17 -5.30 19.57
CA GLN A 442 26.67 -3.96 19.30
C GLN A 442 25.69 -3.31 18.33
N PRO A 443 24.97 -2.24 18.73
CA PRO A 443 24.24 -1.45 17.76
C PRO A 443 25.25 -0.89 16.75
N SER A 444 24.95 -0.99 15.46
CA SER A 444 25.73 -0.30 14.44
C SER A 444 25.69 1.19 14.75
N LYS A 445 26.85 1.81 14.98
CA LYS A 445 26.99 3.22 15.43
C LYS A 445 26.33 4.27 14.50
N ASN A 446 25.90 3.84 13.31
CA ASN A 446 25.28 4.66 12.27
C ASN A 446 23.91 4.08 11.83
N GLY A 447 23.31 3.18 12.62
CA GLY A 447 22.09 2.46 12.27
C GLY A 447 20.84 3.27 12.55
N ILE A 448 20.36 4.02 11.55
CA ILE A 448 19.14 4.82 11.61
C ILE A 448 17.92 3.90 11.75
N ILE A 449 16.92 4.31 12.53
CA ILE A 449 15.61 3.65 12.64
C ILE A 449 14.65 4.31 11.64
N ASN A 450 13.68 3.57 11.13
CA ASN A 450 12.67 4.11 10.19
C ASN A 450 11.94 5.33 10.76
N ARG A 451 11.70 5.37 12.08
CA ARG A 451 11.04 6.50 12.73
C ARG A 451 11.84 7.79 12.53
N ASP A 452 13.14 7.77 12.78
CA ASP A 452 14.06 8.89 12.58
C ASP A 452 14.12 9.34 11.10
N ILE A 453 13.94 8.43 10.15
CA ILE A 453 13.87 8.74 8.70
C ILE A 453 12.55 9.45 8.35
N PHE A 454 11.45 9.08 9.00
CA PHE A 454 10.09 9.56 8.73
C PHE A 454 9.53 10.42 9.88
N GLU A 455 10.39 11.05 10.67
CA GLU A 455 10.03 11.71 11.94
C GLU A 455 9.06 12.90 11.76
N ARG A 456 8.97 13.43 10.54
CA ARG A 456 8.04 14.49 10.13
C ARG A 456 6.68 14.00 9.64
N SER A 457 6.55 12.69 9.37
CA SER A 457 5.33 12.06 8.87
C SER A 457 4.35 11.66 9.96
N THR A 458 4.80 11.62 11.22
CA THR A 458 3.97 11.33 12.39
C THR A 458 3.67 12.60 13.21
N ASN A 459 3.63 13.74 12.54
CA ASN A 459 3.32 15.05 13.15
C ASN A 459 1.81 15.18 13.44
N ASP A 460 1.39 14.58 14.54
CA ASP A 460 0.22 15.00 15.31
C ASP A 460 0.72 15.66 16.61
N ASP A 461 0.07 16.72 17.06
CA ASP A 461 0.60 17.67 18.07
C ASP A 461 0.46 17.15 19.54
N SER A 462 0.37 15.83 19.70
CA SER A 462 0.23 15.10 20.97
C SER A 462 1.59 14.75 21.62
N SER A 463 2.61 15.59 21.43
CA SER A 463 3.96 15.42 22.02
C SER A 463 3.99 15.53 23.55
N SER A 464 2.91 16.02 24.18
CA SER A 464 2.70 16.05 25.62
C SER A 464 1.83 14.87 26.11
N ASN A 465 2.33 13.63 25.95
CA ASN A 465 2.12 12.50 26.88
C ASN A 465 2.79 11.17 26.44
N ILE A 466 3.38 11.09 25.24
CA ILE A 466 4.13 9.90 24.77
C ILE A 466 5.53 9.76 25.42
N ASN A 467 5.70 10.24 26.66
CA ASN A 467 6.92 10.05 27.45
C ASN A 467 6.84 8.82 28.39
N GLY A 468 5.63 8.34 28.71
CA GLY A 468 5.43 7.13 29.53
C GLY A 468 5.61 5.79 28.79
N LEU A 469 6.12 5.80 27.54
CA LEU A 469 6.22 4.60 26.69
C LEU A 469 7.59 4.38 26.03
N ASN A 470 8.55 5.30 26.16
CA ASN A 470 9.88 5.19 25.55
C ASN A 470 10.92 4.54 26.49
N GLY A 471 10.64 3.32 26.95
CA GLY A 471 11.52 2.55 27.86
C GLY A 471 12.57 1.67 27.16
N ASP A 472 12.64 1.65 25.83
CA ASP A 472 13.34 0.62 25.03
C ASP A 472 14.19 1.17 23.86
N THR A 473 14.64 2.42 23.97
CA THR A 473 15.58 3.04 23.03
C THR A 473 16.75 3.68 23.76
N PHE A 474 17.87 2.95 23.83
CA PHE A 474 19.12 3.39 24.47
C PHE A 474 19.55 4.81 24.06
N ASN A 475 19.65 5.70 25.03
CA ASN A 475 20.24 7.03 24.86
C ASN A 475 21.73 6.92 24.52
N ILE A 476 22.12 7.30 23.30
CA ILE A 476 23.53 7.55 22.97
C ILE A 476 23.86 8.99 23.36
N SER A 477 24.61 9.16 24.45
CA SER A 477 25.03 10.47 24.94
C SER A 477 25.94 11.19 23.94
N SER A 478 25.42 12.25 23.32
CA SER A 478 26.13 13.05 22.32
C SER A 478 27.19 13.95 22.95
N GLN A 479 28.39 13.43 23.24
CA GLN A 479 29.53 14.27 23.61
C GLN A 479 29.97 15.13 22.42
N SER A 480 29.72 16.43 22.52
CA SER A 480 29.93 17.40 21.45
C SER A 480 31.42 17.69 21.19
N SER A 481 31.99 16.99 20.21
CA SER A 481 33.30 17.32 19.65
C SER A 481 33.18 18.55 18.73
N LYS A 482 33.89 19.64 19.06
CA LYS A 482 33.97 20.83 18.20
C LYS A 482 34.77 20.51 16.95
N SER A 483 34.23 20.88 15.79
CA SER A 483 35.00 21.08 14.56
C SER A 483 34.36 22.18 13.74
N ASP A 484 35.05 23.30 13.58
CA ASP A 484 34.65 24.39 12.69
C ASP A 484 34.73 23.95 11.23
N ILE A 485 33.72 24.30 10.42
CA ILE A 485 33.86 24.57 8.98
C ILE A 485 32.87 25.69 8.65
N SER A 486 33.36 26.69 7.92
CA SER A 486 32.62 27.91 7.62
C SER A 486 32.30 28.04 6.13
N GLY A 487 31.17 28.67 5.84
CA GLY A 487 30.98 29.43 4.60
C GLY A 487 30.25 28.74 3.45
N TYR A 488 28.98 29.12 3.27
CA TYR A 488 28.40 29.45 1.96
C TYR A 488 27.53 30.73 2.12
N PRO A 489 27.27 31.50 1.04
CA PRO A 489 27.13 32.96 1.15
C PRO A 489 25.72 33.47 1.49
N ARG A 490 25.67 34.65 2.13
CA ARG A 490 24.45 35.45 2.26
C ARG A 490 24.13 36.15 0.92
N LEU A 491 22.88 36.07 0.49
CA LEU A 491 22.28 37.08 -0.39
C LEU A 491 21.59 38.13 0.48
N ASN A 492 21.99 39.39 0.34
CA ASN A 492 21.36 40.52 1.01
C ASN A 492 20.30 41.15 0.09
N TYR A 493 19.12 41.46 0.63
CA TYR A 493 18.35 42.64 0.24
C TYR A 493 17.75 43.27 1.51
N ALA A 494 17.70 44.61 1.55
CA ALA A 494 17.27 45.40 2.71
C ALA A 494 15.90 46.04 2.48
N GLY A 495 15.16 46.36 3.55
CA GLY A 495 13.77 46.85 3.46
C GLY A 495 13.08 47.17 4.79
N GLU A 496 13.74 48.01 5.59
CA GLU A 496 13.32 48.77 6.80
C GLU A 496 11.86 48.76 7.36
N SER A 497 11.81 49.03 8.68
CA SER A 497 10.79 49.83 9.41
C SER A 497 9.38 49.26 9.75
N ARG A 498 9.26 48.81 11.02
CA ARG A 498 8.09 49.06 11.90
C ARG A 498 8.09 50.55 12.33
N PRO A 499 6.99 51.20 12.82
CA PRO A 499 6.06 50.63 13.83
C PRO A 499 4.60 51.16 13.95
N LYS A 500 3.90 50.65 14.99
CA LYS A 500 2.72 51.18 15.73
C LYS A 500 1.30 50.67 15.38
N LYS A 501 0.46 50.68 16.43
CA LYS A 501 -0.93 50.20 16.54
C LYS A 501 -1.92 51.31 16.14
N VAL A 502 -3.13 50.97 15.69
CA VAL A 502 -4.40 51.63 16.09
C VAL A 502 -5.62 50.69 15.89
N ARG A 503 -6.59 50.91 16.79
CA ARG A 503 -7.93 50.33 17.01
C ARG A 503 -8.95 50.45 15.84
N LYS A 504 -9.91 49.52 15.79
CA LYS A 504 -11.35 49.70 15.48
C LYS A 504 -12.11 48.82 16.50
N GLU A 505 -13.17 49.20 17.22
CA GLU A 505 -14.40 50.02 17.00
C GLU A 505 -15.58 49.22 16.42
N ARG A 506 -16.81 49.65 16.75
CA ARG A 506 -17.98 48.81 17.14
C ARG A 506 -19.31 49.41 16.63
N PHE A 507 -20.42 48.66 16.79
CA PHE A 507 -21.86 49.04 16.74
C PHE A 507 -22.54 48.89 15.36
N PRO A 508 -23.90 48.77 15.27
CA PRO A 508 -24.90 48.98 16.32
C PRO A 508 -26.01 47.90 16.52
N GLU A 509 -26.84 48.16 17.54
CA GLU A 509 -28.00 47.42 18.04
C GLU A 509 -29.24 48.36 18.05
N LEU A 510 -30.55 48.02 17.93
CA LEU A 510 -31.34 46.77 17.74
C LEU A 510 -32.29 46.97 16.48
N ASN A 511 -33.58 46.59 16.32
CA ASN A 511 -34.63 45.94 17.13
C ASN A 511 -35.83 45.41 16.29
N ALA A 512 -36.50 44.32 16.71
CA ALA A 512 -37.84 43.88 16.28
C ALA A 512 -38.42 42.82 17.27
N SER A 513 -39.74 42.63 17.35
CA SER A 513 -40.37 41.86 18.45
C SER A 513 -41.56 40.95 18.05
N HIS A 514 -41.78 39.92 18.88
CA HIS A 514 -42.92 38.99 18.95
C HIS A 514 -43.21 38.05 17.75
N ILE A 515 -43.21 36.72 18.02
CA ILE A 515 -44.42 35.86 17.98
C ILE A 515 -44.13 34.48 18.63
N THR A 516 -45.16 33.96 19.32
CA THR A 516 -45.40 32.63 19.98
C THR A 516 -44.29 31.59 20.28
N LYS A 517 -44.38 31.07 21.52
CA LYS A 517 -44.24 29.66 22.01
C LYS A 517 -44.16 28.54 20.93
N SER A 518 -43.51 27.39 21.15
CA SER A 518 -43.27 26.67 22.43
C SER A 518 -42.09 25.69 22.38
N GLY A 519 -41.55 25.33 23.56
CA GLY A 519 -41.13 23.95 23.86
C GLY A 519 -39.84 23.42 23.22
N ASN A 520 -38.68 24.03 23.54
CA ASN A 520 -37.41 23.31 23.48
C ASN A 520 -36.40 23.93 24.46
N ARG A 521 -36.26 23.34 25.66
CA ARG A 521 -35.29 23.74 26.69
C ARG A 521 -34.67 22.57 27.44
N ASP A 522 -35.38 21.45 27.56
CA ASP A 522 -34.87 20.25 28.20
C ASP A 522 -33.83 19.54 27.31
N LEU A 523 -34.07 19.36 26.00
CA LEU A 523 -33.07 18.76 25.09
C LEU A 523 -31.73 19.52 25.10
N SER A 524 -31.73 20.86 25.12
CA SER A 524 -30.48 21.63 25.22
C SER A 524 -29.73 21.41 26.54
N PHE A 525 -30.44 21.03 27.61
CA PHE A 525 -29.85 20.75 28.91
C PHE A 525 -29.43 19.28 29.04
N GLU A 526 -30.16 18.35 28.43
CA GLU A 526 -29.79 16.93 28.34
C GLU A 526 -28.61 16.69 27.40
N ILE A 527 -28.55 17.38 26.25
CA ILE A 527 -27.37 17.39 25.36
C ILE A 527 -26.17 17.96 26.11
N GLN A 528 -26.29 19.14 26.73
CA GLN A 528 -25.18 19.74 27.49
C GLN A 528 -24.74 18.87 28.68
N LYS A 529 -25.67 18.16 29.34
CA LYS A 529 -25.34 17.17 30.38
C LYS A 529 -24.70 15.90 29.83
N ALA A 530 -25.10 15.44 28.64
CA ALA A 530 -24.47 14.30 27.97
C ALA A 530 -23.05 14.67 27.47
N GLU A 531 -22.87 15.88 26.93
CA GLU A 531 -21.56 16.46 26.63
C GLU A 531 -20.69 16.55 27.88
N GLU A 532 -21.22 17.00 29.02
CA GLU A 532 -20.48 17.00 30.28
C GLU A 532 -20.17 15.58 30.78
N GLU A 533 -21.11 14.63 30.77
CA GLU A 533 -20.84 13.24 31.19
C GLU A 533 -19.84 12.51 30.26
N ILE A 534 -19.87 12.79 28.95
CA ILE A 534 -18.89 12.27 27.97
C ILE A 534 -17.52 12.93 28.19
N ASN A 535 -17.45 14.25 28.33
CA ASN A 535 -16.20 14.96 28.63
C ASN A 535 -15.63 14.59 30.02
N THR A 536 -16.47 14.20 30.99
CA THR A 536 -16.02 13.71 32.29
C THR A 536 -15.53 12.27 32.22
N LYS A 537 -16.16 11.37 31.44
CA LYS A 537 -15.63 10.02 31.18
C LYS A 537 -14.29 10.07 30.44
N LEU A 538 -14.22 10.81 29.33
CA LEU A 538 -12.97 10.99 28.57
C LEU A 538 -11.85 11.61 29.43
N ARG A 539 -12.19 12.52 30.37
CA ARG A 539 -11.21 13.05 31.33
C ARG A 539 -10.85 12.09 32.46
N LEU A 540 -11.69 11.13 32.83
CA LEU A 540 -11.33 10.08 33.79
C LEU A 540 -10.36 9.08 33.16
N ASP A 541 -10.54 8.75 31.88
CA ASP A 541 -9.59 7.91 31.13
C ASP A 541 -8.25 8.62 30.86
N GLU A 542 -8.21 9.97 30.87
CA GLU A 542 -6.99 10.77 30.90
C GLU A 542 -6.33 10.90 32.30
N TYR A 543 -7.01 10.51 33.39
CA TYR A 543 -6.54 10.74 34.77
C TYR A 543 -6.37 9.45 35.60
N ILE A 544 -5.60 8.51 35.07
CA ILE A 544 -4.92 7.52 35.93
C ILE A 544 -3.79 8.25 36.66
N GLU A 545 -3.87 8.32 37.99
CA GLU A 545 -2.84 8.91 38.83
C GLU A 545 -1.49 8.16 38.66
N THR A 546 -0.52 8.79 38.01
CA THR A 546 0.89 8.44 38.20
C THR A 546 1.31 8.95 39.58
N SER A 547 1.31 8.06 40.58
CA SER A 547 1.89 8.34 41.90
C SER A 547 3.34 8.78 41.76
N ASP A 548 3.72 9.88 42.42
CA ASP A 548 5.05 10.50 42.31
C ASP A 548 6.24 9.64 42.81
N ASP A 549 5.97 8.42 43.30
CA ASP A 549 6.95 7.45 43.80
C ASP A 549 7.90 6.91 42.71
N ASP A 550 7.54 7.00 41.42
CA ASP A 550 8.34 6.52 40.27
C ASP A 550 9.63 7.35 40.00
N LYS A 551 10.08 8.18 40.95
CA LYS A 551 11.27 9.05 40.83
C LYS A 551 12.49 8.62 41.66
N GLU A 552 12.41 7.55 42.46
CA GLU A 552 13.56 7.03 43.22
C GLU A 552 13.87 5.55 42.91
N PHE A 553 14.34 5.22 41.70
CA PHE A 553 15.11 3.98 41.44
C PHE A 553 15.98 4.02 40.16
N GLU A 554 16.75 5.10 39.95
CA GLU A 554 17.60 5.27 38.75
C GLU A 554 18.95 4.51 38.80
N ASP A 555 19.18 3.65 39.80
CA ASP A 555 20.45 2.93 39.99
C ASP A 555 20.21 1.46 40.43
N SER A 556 19.59 0.67 39.53
CA SER A 556 19.53 -0.80 39.66
C SER A 556 19.66 -1.47 38.30
N GLU A 557 20.34 -2.62 38.26
CA GLU A 557 20.67 -3.37 37.03
C GLU A 557 19.41 -3.64 36.18
N GLU A 558 19.52 -3.49 34.85
CA GLU A 558 18.44 -3.83 33.92
C GLU A 558 17.96 -5.27 34.19
N LYS A 559 16.77 -5.42 34.78
CA LYS A 559 16.21 -6.74 35.09
C LYS A 559 15.89 -7.46 33.79
N GLN A 560 16.84 -8.26 33.33
CA GLN A 560 16.73 -9.12 32.16
C GLN A 560 15.39 -9.88 32.23
N SER A 561 14.50 -9.60 31.27
CA SER A 561 13.18 -10.23 31.22
C SER A 561 13.33 -11.75 31.25
N PHE A 562 12.43 -12.45 31.94
CA PHE A 562 12.49 -13.91 32.05
C PHE A 562 12.32 -14.64 30.69
N LEU A 563 11.92 -13.92 29.64
CA LEU A 563 11.89 -14.39 28.24
C LEU A 563 13.08 -13.91 27.39
N ALA A 564 14.13 -13.33 27.99
CA ALA A 564 15.35 -12.93 27.28
C ALA A 564 16.41 -14.05 27.34
N TYR A 565 16.56 -14.78 26.23
CA TYR A 565 17.48 -15.89 26.04
C TYR A 565 18.47 -15.64 24.89
N GLU A 566 19.62 -16.31 24.93
CA GLU A 566 20.59 -16.32 23.83
C GLU A 566 20.60 -17.68 23.11
N ASP A 567 20.58 -17.64 21.79
CA ASP A 567 20.75 -18.81 20.93
C ASP A 567 22.19 -19.31 20.95
N SER A 568 22.44 -20.32 21.79
CA SER A 568 23.75 -20.92 21.96
C SER A 568 24.20 -21.85 20.82
N ARG A 569 23.40 -22.03 19.76
CA ARG A 569 23.76 -22.85 18.59
C ARG A 569 24.82 -22.17 17.72
N LEU A 570 25.82 -22.95 17.33
CA LEU A 570 26.90 -22.49 16.43
C LEU A 570 26.35 -22.01 15.08
N LYS A 571 25.31 -22.68 14.57
CA LYS A 571 24.57 -22.33 13.35
C LYS A 571 23.07 -22.37 13.63
N THR A 572 22.30 -21.54 12.95
CA THR A 572 20.84 -21.69 12.85
C THR A 572 20.43 -21.76 11.39
N SER A 573 19.50 -22.65 11.07
CA SER A 573 18.73 -22.61 9.84
C SER A 573 17.68 -21.51 9.91
N LEU A 574 17.56 -20.72 8.86
CA LEU A 574 16.59 -19.63 8.76
C LEU A 574 16.29 -19.31 7.28
N TYR A 575 15.02 -19.14 6.94
CA TYR A 575 14.61 -18.55 5.66
C TYR A 575 14.29 -17.05 5.82
N TYR A 576 14.38 -16.32 4.72
CA TYR A 576 14.00 -14.91 4.69
C TYR A 576 13.34 -14.50 3.37
N VAL A 577 12.31 -13.67 3.48
CA VAL A 577 11.62 -13.03 2.34
C VAL A 577 11.79 -11.52 2.47
N LEU A 578 12.21 -10.86 1.38
CA LEU A 578 12.47 -9.42 1.30
C LEU A 578 11.59 -8.80 0.21
N TYR A 579 10.63 -7.98 0.58
CA TYR A 579 9.90 -7.11 -0.35
C TYR A 579 10.56 -5.74 -0.41
N THR A 580 10.58 -5.10 -1.58
CA THR A 580 11.04 -3.71 -1.77
C THR A 580 10.17 -3.02 -2.84
N PRO A 581 9.82 -1.73 -2.67
CA PRO A 581 9.07 -0.97 -3.68
C PRO A 581 9.73 -0.96 -5.06
N SER A 582 8.91 -1.05 -6.12
CA SER A 582 9.38 -1.09 -7.51
C SER A 582 9.79 0.29 -8.01
N ARG A 583 11.09 0.47 -8.24
CA ARG A 583 11.67 1.66 -8.89
C ARG A 583 11.26 1.90 -10.36
N LYS A 584 10.37 1.06 -10.91
CA LYS A 584 9.75 1.18 -12.24
C LYS A 584 8.26 1.55 -12.22
N SER A 585 7.59 1.39 -11.07
CA SER A 585 6.15 1.56 -10.91
C SER A 585 5.82 1.56 -9.42
N LYS A 586 5.17 2.62 -8.93
CA LYS A 586 4.89 2.84 -7.49
C LYS A 586 4.00 1.77 -6.87
N ASN A 587 3.19 1.10 -7.68
CA ASN A 587 2.12 0.19 -7.23
C ASN A 587 2.57 -1.28 -7.20
N ALA A 588 3.85 -1.55 -7.46
CA ALA A 588 4.41 -2.89 -7.55
C ALA A 588 5.59 -3.06 -6.57
N LEU A 589 5.91 -4.30 -6.26
CA LEU A 589 7.04 -4.68 -5.44
C LEU A 589 7.98 -5.63 -6.21
N THR A 590 9.26 -5.62 -5.86
CA THR A 590 10.14 -6.77 -6.09
C THR A 590 10.17 -7.60 -4.81
N CYS A 591 10.04 -8.91 -4.93
CA CYS A 591 10.17 -9.86 -3.83
C CYS A 591 11.38 -10.76 -4.06
N PHE A 592 12.20 -10.97 -3.02
CA PHE A 592 13.29 -11.93 -3.00
C PHE A 592 13.01 -12.98 -1.92
N ILE A 593 13.18 -14.26 -2.24
CA ILE A 593 12.74 -15.38 -1.40
C ILE A 593 13.92 -16.34 -1.22
N SER A 594 14.28 -16.69 0.02
CA SER A 594 15.28 -17.73 0.29
C SER A 594 14.63 -19.02 0.75
N THR A 595 15.23 -20.13 0.38
CA THR A 595 15.18 -21.37 1.15
C THR A 595 15.80 -21.19 2.56
N PRO A 596 15.54 -22.10 3.51
CA PRO A 596 16.25 -22.12 4.79
C PRO A 596 17.76 -22.34 4.60
N ASP A 597 18.58 -21.38 5.01
CA ASP A 597 20.05 -21.44 4.93
C ASP A 597 20.68 -21.36 6.32
N LEU A 598 21.91 -21.87 6.47
CA LEU A 598 22.64 -22.01 7.73
C LEU A 598 23.51 -20.80 8.03
N PHE A 599 23.09 -20.00 9.01
CA PHE A 599 23.82 -18.84 9.52
C PHE A 599 24.70 -19.19 10.74
N ASN A 600 26.02 -19.25 10.54
CA ASN A 600 26.98 -19.08 11.65
C ASN A 600 26.82 -17.68 12.26
N LYS A 601 27.27 -17.47 13.51
CA LYS A 601 27.47 -16.10 14.01
C LYS A 601 28.44 -15.33 13.09
N SER A 602 28.14 -14.07 12.85
CA SER A 602 28.79 -13.17 11.88
C SER A 602 28.66 -13.55 10.39
N GLN A 603 27.79 -14.49 10.01
CA GLN A 603 27.49 -14.80 8.61
C GLN A 603 26.39 -13.89 8.05
N SER A 604 26.36 -13.71 6.73
CA SER A 604 25.29 -13.03 6.01
C SER A 604 24.97 -13.66 4.65
N TRP A 605 23.70 -13.61 4.27
CA TRP A 605 23.17 -14.05 2.97
C TRP A 605 22.26 -12.98 2.38
N GLY A 606 22.09 -12.94 1.06
CA GLY A 606 21.36 -11.86 0.41
C GLY A 606 21.50 -11.78 -1.11
N TRP A 607 20.78 -10.84 -1.73
CA TRP A 607 20.74 -10.62 -3.17
C TRP A 607 21.55 -9.43 -3.63
N LYS A 608 21.93 -9.45 -4.91
CA LYS A 608 22.53 -8.34 -5.67
C LYS A 608 21.68 -8.13 -6.91
N SER A 609 21.09 -6.94 -7.09
CA SER A 609 20.18 -6.72 -8.22
C SER A 609 20.07 -5.26 -8.67
N ASN A 610 19.94 -5.07 -9.99
CA ASN A 610 19.56 -3.79 -10.60
C ASN A 610 18.10 -3.39 -10.28
N SER A 611 17.24 -4.34 -9.92
CA SER A 611 15.82 -4.06 -9.63
C SER A 611 15.61 -3.32 -8.31
N MET A 612 16.46 -3.56 -7.31
CA MET A 612 16.47 -2.80 -6.05
C MET A 612 16.93 -1.35 -6.26
N CYS A 613 17.92 -1.15 -7.13
CA CYS A 613 18.51 0.16 -7.40
C CYS A 613 19.35 0.06 -8.69
N SER A 614 19.16 1.03 -9.59
CA SER A 614 19.95 1.17 -10.82
C SER A 614 20.74 2.48 -10.77
N PHE A 615 22.07 2.37 -10.85
CA PHE A 615 22.98 3.51 -10.86
C PHE A 615 23.42 3.87 -12.29
N ASN A 616 23.69 5.16 -12.50
CA ASN A 616 24.41 5.65 -13.67
C ASN A 616 25.87 5.15 -13.69
N ALA A 617 26.55 5.29 -14.83
CA ALA A 617 27.96 4.87 -14.98
C ALA A 617 28.94 5.61 -14.03
N ASN A 618 28.61 6.84 -13.62
CA ASN A 618 29.34 7.61 -12.61
C ASN A 618 29.05 7.18 -11.16
N GLY A 619 28.08 6.29 -10.93
CA GLY A 619 27.69 5.80 -9.61
C GLY A 619 26.63 6.62 -8.87
N THR A 620 26.04 7.67 -9.47
CA THR A 620 24.85 8.34 -8.90
C THR A 620 23.57 7.55 -9.20
N LEU A 621 22.49 7.83 -8.49
CA LEU A 621 21.15 7.40 -8.94
C LEU A 621 20.80 8.02 -10.30
N ALA A 622 19.91 7.35 -11.04
CA ALA A 622 19.25 7.95 -12.20
C ALA A 622 18.28 9.07 -11.76
N SER A 623 18.01 10.04 -12.65
CA SER A 623 17.12 11.17 -12.31
C SER A 623 15.71 10.70 -11.96
N GLY A 624 15.07 11.35 -10.98
CA GLY A 624 13.72 11.03 -10.53
C GLY A 624 13.58 9.73 -9.72
N GLN A 625 14.69 9.12 -9.29
CA GLN A 625 14.69 7.96 -8.41
C GLN A 625 14.63 8.36 -6.94
N ASP A 626 13.83 7.65 -6.14
CA ASP A 626 13.77 7.82 -4.69
C ASP A 626 15.16 7.61 -4.04
N GLU A 627 15.59 8.51 -3.17
CA GLU A 627 16.87 8.43 -2.45
C GLU A 627 16.79 7.46 -1.26
N ILE A 628 15.58 7.14 -0.82
CA ILE A 628 15.28 6.14 0.19
C ILE A 628 15.20 4.76 -0.48
N LEU A 629 15.69 3.73 0.21
CA LEU A 629 15.52 2.32 -0.17
C LEU A 629 14.90 1.54 0.99
N LYS A 630 13.66 1.08 0.80
CA LYS A 630 12.84 0.40 1.81
C LYS A 630 12.84 -1.10 1.59
N PHE A 631 12.85 -1.85 2.68
CA PHE A 631 12.68 -3.29 2.69
C PHE A 631 11.66 -3.68 3.76
N MET A 632 10.77 -4.62 3.42
CA MET A 632 9.82 -5.27 4.33
C MET A 632 10.26 -6.73 4.42
N ILE A 633 10.50 -7.22 5.63
CA ILE A 633 11.27 -8.43 5.90
C ILE A 633 10.43 -9.42 6.71
N VAL A 634 10.43 -10.66 6.25
CA VAL A 634 9.90 -11.83 6.95
C VAL A 634 11.09 -12.75 7.23
N LEU A 635 11.39 -13.04 8.51
CA LEU A 635 12.42 -14.00 8.92
C LEU A 635 11.77 -15.19 9.64
N GLY A 636 12.07 -16.42 9.23
CA GLY A 636 11.54 -17.62 9.89
C GLY A 636 12.62 -18.65 10.20
N SER A 637 12.71 -19.06 11.47
CA SER A 637 13.54 -20.19 11.89
C SER A 637 12.87 -21.52 11.52
N THR A 638 13.65 -22.58 11.35
CA THR A 638 13.18 -23.94 10.97
C THR A 638 13.78 -25.01 11.87
#